data_AF-A0A5M9MDL7-F1
#
_entry.id   AF-A0A5M9MDL7-F1
#
_cell.length_a   1.000
_cell.length_b   1.000
_cell.length_c   1.000
_cell.angle_alpha   90.00
_cell.angle_beta   90.00
_cell.angle_gamma   90.00
#
_symmetry.space_group_name_H-M   'P 1'
#
loop_
_entity.id
_entity.type
_entity.pdbx_description
1 polymer ?
#
loop_
_entity_poly.entity_id
_entity_poly.type
_entity_poly.pdbx_seq_one_letter_code
_entity_poly.pdbx_strand_id
1 'polypeptide(L)'
;MSPMITDNPTTPLAIPEPKSMTVDPPRRAEALSPNAHDRWAQGAARFVSIIRRFVENDLPVQMCLPAFPWKSANKVYKVLGVLPDKAEEVALKRMNTICEEMGRVYKPGAELLVISDGLVYNDLLTIPDRDVWAYGEGLRAMAVEKECTHLRFSRLKDLVHMPGLPDPLEEITYVANASNFRRALLNQFEKSDLNVTKEIAEKEDTRLTYYGYTRFLENDLRHIFERGENRSGMKYRKDVKYLAKQMIARGYAFGAAVKHNFPDYLRLSIHQSTGEHKVSISLLPTRTSYTTPWHCSVAFLADGSLISRPKGEFEDDPRYELNKQIRIYNTLYRIPCENLPDLRRAVATTRSGSTPGAVDGSLIITVVEAKSSGLEVA
;
A
#
# COMPACT_ATOMS: atom_id res chain seq x y z
N MET A 1 28.34 -68.21 44.92
CA MET A 1 27.08 -67.46 44.78
C MET A 1 27.18 -66.65 43.50
N SER A 2 26.40 -67.03 42.49
CA SER A 2 26.14 -66.21 41.30
C SER A 2 25.38 -64.92 41.72
N PRO A 3 25.42 -63.86 40.90
CA PRO A 3 24.48 -63.81 39.80
C PRO A 3 25.11 -63.50 38.44
N MET A 4 24.48 -64.06 37.42
CA MET A 4 24.68 -63.80 36.00
C MET A 4 24.37 -62.33 35.67
N ILE A 5 25.22 -61.70 34.87
CA ILE A 5 24.83 -60.57 34.02
C ILE A 5 25.09 -61.02 32.59
N THR A 6 24.01 -61.06 31.82
CA THR A 6 23.93 -61.45 30.42
C THR A 6 24.52 -60.37 29.52
N ASP A 7 25.38 -60.78 28.59
CA ASP A 7 25.81 -59.99 27.44
C ASP A 7 24.60 -59.56 26.61
N ASN A 8 24.49 -58.26 26.36
CA ASN A 8 23.51 -57.69 25.43
C ASN A 8 24.28 -57.24 24.17
N PRO A 9 23.93 -57.75 22.97
CA PRO A 9 24.65 -57.39 21.75
C PRO A 9 24.38 -55.93 21.36
N THR A 10 25.44 -55.22 21.03
CA THR A 10 25.45 -53.88 20.44
C THR A 10 24.60 -53.83 19.16
N THR A 11 23.44 -53.17 19.25
CA THR A 11 22.61 -52.79 18.10
C THR A 11 23.29 -51.64 17.33
N PRO A 12 23.36 -51.67 15.99
CA PRO A 12 23.88 -50.54 15.21
C PRO A 12 23.00 -49.30 15.40
N LEU A 13 23.62 -48.12 15.61
CA LEU A 13 22.91 -46.83 15.54
C LEU A 13 22.32 -46.66 14.13
N ALA A 14 20.99 -46.70 14.04
CA ALA A 14 20.27 -46.35 12.83
C ALA A 14 20.43 -44.86 12.53
N ILE A 15 20.96 -44.54 11.35
CA ILE A 15 20.93 -43.20 10.77
C ILE A 15 19.45 -42.88 10.49
N PRO A 16 18.88 -41.76 11.01
CA PRO A 16 17.49 -41.44 10.75
C PRO A 16 17.33 -41.08 9.27
N GLU A 17 16.47 -41.82 8.55
CA GLU A 17 16.08 -41.49 7.19
C GLU A 17 15.47 -40.07 7.13
N PRO A 18 15.72 -39.31 6.04
CA PRO A 18 15.11 -38.01 5.86
C PRO A 18 13.59 -38.19 5.77
N LYS A 19 12.86 -37.63 6.74
CA LYS A 19 11.40 -37.56 6.70
C LYS A 19 11.00 -36.90 5.40
N SER A 20 10.28 -37.64 4.55
CA SER A 20 9.64 -37.09 3.37
C SER A 20 8.77 -35.91 3.81
N MET A 21 9.08 -34.72 3.32
CA MET A 21 8.15 -33.60 3.37
C MET A 21 6.98 -33.97 2.48
N THR A 22 5.93 -34.52 3.08
CA THR A 22 4.62 -34.57 2.44
C THR A 22 4.19 -33.14 2.20
N VAL A 23 4.32 -32.70 0.95
CA VAL A 23 3.75 -31.45 0.46
C VAL A 23 2.24 -31.57 0.66
N ASP A 24 1.67 -30.71 1.50
CA ASP A 24 0.23 -30.61 1.66
C ASP A 24 -0.41 -30.49 0.27
N PRO A 25 -1.49 -31.25 -0.03
CA PRO A 25 -2.19 -31.11 -1.30
C PRO A 25 -2.69 -29.67 -1.45
N PRO A 26 -2.77 -29.15 -2.70
CA PRO A 26 -3.17 -27.78 -2.94
C PRO A 26 -4.52 -27.51 -2.26
N ARG A 27 -4.53 -26.52 -1.36
CA ARG A 27 -5.76 -26.11 -0.69
C ARG A 27 -6.83 -25.84 -1.74
N ARG A 28 -8.03 -26.34 -1.45
CA ARG A 28 -9.32 -26.10 -2.14
C ARG A 28 -9.26 -24.85 -3.00
N ALA A 29 -9.67 -25.00 -4.27
CA ALA A 29 -10.01 -23.90 -5.19
C ALA A 29 -10.43 -22.67 -4.40
N GLU A 30 -9.62 -21.60 -4.51
CA GLU A 30 -9.86 -20.34 -3.82
C GLU A 30 -11.29 -19.94 -4.11
N ALA A 31 -12.18 -20.14 -3.13
CA ALA A 31 -13.51 -19.59 -3.21
C ALA A 31 -13.30 -18.09 -3.37
N LEU A 32 -13.71 -17.55 -4.54
CA LEU A 32 -13.73 -16.12 -4.80
C LEU A 32 -14.27 -15.48 -3.53
N SER A 33 -13.42 -14.68 -2.86
CA SER A 33 -13.87 -13.82 -1.77
C SER A 33 -15.15 -13.16 -2.27
N PRO A 34 -16.29 -13.25 -1.57
CA PRO A 34 -17.49 -12.50 -1.94
C PRO A 34 -17.01 -11.08 -2.24
N ASN A 35 -17.32 -10.58 -3.44
CA ASN A 35 -16.83 -9.29 -3.88
C ASN A 35 -17.22 -8.30 -2.78
N ALA A 36 -16.24 -7.84 -1.99
CA ALA A 36 -16.48 -6.87 -0.93
C ALA A 36 -17.11 -5.57 -1.50
N HIS A 37 -17.06 -5.44 -2.83
CA HIS A 37 -17.70 -4.44 -3.66
C HIS A 37 -19.22 -4.52 -3.74
N ASP A 38 -19.89 -5.56 -3.25
CA ASP A 38 -21.36 -5.72 -3.47
C ASP A 38 -22.23 -5.19 -2.31
N ARG A 39 -21.63 -4.71 -1.22
CA ARG A 39 -22.39 -4.20 -0.04
C ARG A 39 -22.74 -2.70 -0.10
N TRP A 40 -22.42 -2.00 -1.18
CA TRP A 40 -22.67 -0.56 -1.34
C TRP A 40 -24.14 -0.17 -1.22
N ALA A 41 -25.08 -1.11 -1.42
CA ALA A 41 -26.52 -0.88 -1.34
C ALA A 41 -26.93 -0.22 -0.01
N GLN A 42 -26.28 -0.54 1.11
CA GLN A 42 -26.63 0.00 2.43
C GLN A 42 -26.42 1.53 2.52
N GLY A 43 -25.32 2.03 1.93
CA GLY A 43 -25.02 3.47 1.89
C GLY A 43 -25.44 4.17 0.60
N ALA A 44 -26.06 3.45 -0.36
CA ALA A 44 -26.35 3.95 -1.70
C ALA A 44 -27.10 5.29 -1.68
N ALA A 45 -28.16 5.41 -0.87
CA ALA A 45 -28.93 6.64 -0.76
C ALA A 45 -28.06 7.84 -0.32
N ARG A 46 -27.13 7.62 0.62
CA ARG A 46 -26.18 8.64 1.08
C ARG A 46 -25.17 9.00 -0.02
N PHE A 47 -24.60 8.00 -0.70
CA PHE A 47 -23.63 8.24 -1.77
C PHE A 47 -24.26 8.99 -2.94
N VAL A 48 -25.47 8.59 -3.34
CA VAL A 48 -26.26 9.29 -4.37
C VAL A 48 -26.56 10.72 -3.94
N SER A 49 -26.92 10.96 -2.68
CA SER A 49 -27.13 12.32 -2.17
C SER A 49 -25.88 13.19 -2.27
N ILE A 50 -24.69 12.65 -1.97
CA ILE A 50 -23.42 13.35 -2.12
C ILE A 50 -23.13 13.65 -3.59
N ILE A 51 -23.20 12.63 -4.46
CA ILE A 51 -22.95 12.76 -5.91
C ILE A 51 -23.90 13.78 -6.54
N ARG A 52 -25.18 13.75 -6.15
CA ARG A 52 -26.22 14.65 -6.63
C ARG A 52 -25.88 16.12 -6.43
N ARG A 53 -25.21 16.48 -5.33
CA ARG A 53 -24.79 17.88 -5.09
C ARG A 53 -23.84 18.39 -6.16
N PHE A 54 -22.91 17.56 -6.64
CA PHE A 54 -22.02 17.93 -7.73
C PHE A 54 -22.78 17.98 -9.05
N VAL A 55 -23.59 16.94 -9.31
CA VAL A 55 -24.36 16.81 -10.56
C VAL A 55 -25.32 17.99 -10.77
N GLU A 56 -26.09 18.37 -9.74
CA GLU A 56 -27.07 19.46 -9.82
C GLU A 56 -26.42 20.85 -9.98
N ASN A 57 -25.13 20.98 -9.68
CA ASN A 57 -24.36 22.23 -9.84
C ASN A 57 -23.41 22.21 -11.05
N ASP A 58 -23.49 21.18 -11.91
CA ASP A 58 -22.59 20.98 -13.06
C ASP A 58 -21.09 20.97 -12.67
N LEU A 59 -20.77 20.43 -11.50
CA LEU A 59 -19.42 20.32 -10.96
C LEU A 59 -18.87 18.90 -11.09
N PRO A 60 -17.55 18.72 -11.30
CA PRO A 60 -16.93 17.40 -11.25
C PRO A 60 -17.21 16.69 -9.91
N VAL A 61 -17.52 15.39 -9.96
CA VAL A 61 -17.73 14.60 -8.74
C VAL A 61 -16.42 14.47 -7.99
N GLN A 62 -16.36 15.03 -6.78
CA GLN A 62 -15.16 14.99 -5.94
C GLN A 62 -15.15 13.77 -5.03
N MET A 63 -14.10 12.96 -5.13
CA MET A 63 -13.89 11.75 -4.33
C MET A 63 -12.61 11.88 -3.50
N CYS A 64 -12.56 11.22 -2.34
CA CYS A 64 -11.33 11.09 -1.56
C CYS A 64 -11.04 9.64 -1.17
N LEU A 65 -9.77 9.26 -1.22
CA LEU A 65 -9.29 7.92 -0.89
C LEU A 65 -8.05 7.98 0.02
N PRO A 66 -8.20 7.63 1.31
CA PRO A 66 -7.11 7.17 2.16
C PRO A 66 -6.38 5.97 1.57
N ALA A 67 -5.15 6.15 1.11
CA ALA A 67 -4.36 5.08 0.49
C ALA A 67 -2.90 5.49 0.26
N PHE A 68 -2.09 4.52 -0.17
CA PHE A 68 -0.69 4.69 -0.56
C PHE A 68 0.18 5.29 0.57
N PRO A 69 0.33 4.55 1.69
CA PRO A 69 1.12 4.99 2.82
C PRO A 69 2.64 4.91 2.59
N TRP A 70 3.12 3.70 2.25
CA TRP A 70 4.52 3.28 2.04
C TRP A 70 4.51 1.80 1.60
N LYS A 71 5.61 1.25 1.05
CA LYS A 71 5.77 -0.21 0.80
C LYS A 71 6.00 -1.01 2.09
N SER A 72 5.34 -2.18 2.23
CA SER A 72 5.48 -3.11 3.35
C SER A 72 6.91 -3.20 3.91
N ALA A 73 7.02 -3.24 5.24
CA ALA A 73 8.31 -3.46 5.90
C ALA A 73 8.93 -4.83 5.57
N ASN A 74 8.12 -5.81 5.16
CA ASN A 74 8.58 -7.12 4.74
C ASN A 74 9.12 -7.10 3.30
N LYS A 75 10.33 -6.56 3.15
CA LYS A 75 11.10 -6.52 1.89
C LYS A 75 11.68 -7.90 1.52
N VAL A 76 11.69 -8.84 2.47
CA VAL A 76 12.18 -10.19 2.26
C VAL A 76 11.20 -11.01 1.42
N TYR A 77 9.90 -10.87 1.68
CA TYR A 77 8.88 -11.75 1.09
C TYR A 77 7.72 -11.01 0.38
N LYS A 78 7.31 -9.82 0.83
CA LYS A 78 6.09 -9.18 0.32
C LYS A 78 6.31 -8.26 -0.87
N VAL A 79 7.34 -7.40 -0.79
CA VAL A 79 7.54 -6.29 -1.73
C VAL A 79 8.98 -6.26 -2.24
N LEU A 80 9.18 -5.58 -3.36
CA LEU A 80 10.46 -5.53 -4.08
C LEU A 80 11.44 -4.49 -3.51
N GLY A 81 10.94 -3.48 -2.81
CA GLY A 81 11.73 -2.39 -2.28
C GLY A 81 10.87 -1.40 -1.49
N VAL A 82 11.41 -0.20 -1.27
CA VAL A 82 10.74 0.90 -0.54
C VAL A 82 9.92 1.82 -1.43
N LEU A 83 10.26 1.90 -2.71
CA LEU A 83 9.64 2.81 -3.66
C LEU A 83 8.42 2.16 -4.34
N PRO A 84 7.48 2.97 -4.88
CA PRO A 84 6.42 2.48 -5.75
C PRO A 84 6.99 1.67 -6.92
N ASP A 85 6.30 0.62 -7.32
CA ASP A 85 6.66 -0.21 -8.46
C ASP A 85 5.47 -0.38 -9.41
N LYS A 86 5.50 -1.43 -10.24
CA LYS A 86 4.45 -1.66 -11.23
C LYS A 86 3.06 -1.83 -10.60
N ALA A 87 2.98 -2.30 -9.35
CA ALA A 87 1.70 -2.44 -8.66
C ALA A 87 1.05 -1.08 -8.44
N GLU A 88 1.80 -0.08 -7.97
CA GLU A 88 1.31 1.29 -7.82
C GLU A 88 0.98 1.92 -9.18
N GLU A 89 1.78 1.69 -10.23
CA GLU A 89 1.49 2.21 -11.57
C GLU A 89 0.12 1.74 -12.08
N VAL A 90 -0.14 0.44 -11.97
CA VAL A 90 -1.41 -0.17 -12.37
C VAL A 90 -2.56 0.42 -11.55
N ALA A 91 -2.36 0.60 -10.25
CA ALA A 91 -3.38 1.15 -9.38
C ALA A 91 -3.71 2.62 -9.71
N LEU A 92 -2.70 3.45 -9.94
CA LEU A 92 -2.89 4.84 -10.35
C LEU A 92 -3.65 4.94 -11.67
N LYS A 93 -3.21 4.19 -12.69
CA LYS A 93 -3.90 4.14 -14.00
C LYS A 93 -5.35 3.70 -13.86
N ARG A 94 -5.60 2.64 -13.10
CA ARG A 94 -6.96 2.14 -12.87
C ARG A 94 -7.86 3.21 -12.24
N MET A 95 -7.38 3.90 -11.20
CA MET A 95 -8.14 4.97 -10.55
C MET A 95 -8.40 6.16 -11.48
N ASN A 96 -7.40 6.54 -12.29
CA ASN A 96 -7.55 7.59 -13.28
C ASN A 96 -8.62 7.22 -14.32
N THR A 97 -8.54 6.00 -14.87
CA THR A 97 -9.52 5.49 -15.84
C THR A 97 -10.93 5.44 -15.26
N ILE A 98 -11.12 5.12 -13.98
CA ILE A 98 -12.45 5.21 -13.36
C ILE A 98 -13.03 6.62 -13.47
N CYS A 99 -12.21 7.66 -13.26
CA CYS A 99 -12.65 9.05 -13.39
C CYS A 99 -12.92 9.43 -14.86
N GLU A 100 -12.11 8.94 -15.80
CA GLU A 100 -12.33 9.12 -17.25
C GLU A 100 -13.66 8.50 -17.70
N GLU A 101 -13.97 7.27 -17.26
CA GLU A 101 -15.23 6.60 -17.57
C GLU A 101 -16.44 7.36 -17.00
N MET A 102 -16.30 7.95 -15.80
CA MET A 102 -17.34 8.84 -15.27
C MET A 102 -17.54 10.08 -16.17
N GLY A 103 -16.46 10.65 -16.71
CA GLY A 103 -16.49 11.77 -17.67
C GLY A 103 -17.21 11.45 -18.97
N ARG A 104 -17.22 10.19 -19.40
CA ARG A 104 -17.98 9.76 -20.60
C ARG A 104 -19.48 9.74 -20.38
N VAL A 105 -19.94 9.56 -19.14
CA VAL A 105 -21.35 9.53 -18.76
C VAL A 105 -21.85 10.89 -18.28
N TYR A 106 -21.00 11.63 -17.56
CA TYR A 106 -21.30 12.93 -16.97
C TYR A 106 -20.21 13.93 -17.36
N LYS A 107 -20.55 14.92 -18.19
CA LYS A 107 -19.59 15.80 -18.87
C LYS A 107 -18.57 16.50 -17.95
N PRO A 108 -18.93 17.05 -16.78
CA PRO A 108 -17.94 17.60 -15.83
C PRO A 108 -16.98 16.56 -15.26
N GLY A 109 -17.33 15.28 -15.33
CA GLY A 109 -16.47 14.17 -14.93
C GLY A 109 -16.30 14.03 -13.43
N ALA A 110 -15.12 13.54 -13.03
CA ALA A 110 -14.78 13.27 -11.65
C ALA A 110 -13.29 13.49 -11.39
N GLU A 111 -12.97 13.76 -10.12
CA GLU A 111 -11.61 13.86 -9.63
C GLU A 111 -11.46 13.00 -8.37
N LEU A 112 -10.29 12.38 -8.21
CA LEU A 112 -9.96 11.60 -7.03
C LEU A 112 -8.79 12.21 -6.27
N LEU A 113 -9.05 12.63 -5.04
CA LEU A 113 -8.02 13.03 -4.08
C LEU A 113 -7.49 11.79 -3.34
N VAL A 114 -6.27 11.37 -3.65
CA VAL A 114 -5.53 10.37 -2.89
C VAL A 114 -4.90 11.04 -1.67
N ILE A 115 -5.27 10.58 -0.48
CA ILE A 115 -4.79 11.12 0.79
C ILE A 115 -3.88 10.09 1.42
N SER A 116 -2.57 10.36 1.44
CA SER A 116 -1.60 9.45 2.05
C SER A 116 -1.79 9.43 3.57
N ASP A 117 -2.04 8.24 4.09
CA ASP A 117 -2.08 7.93 5.51
C ASP A 117 -0.71 7.47 6.05
N GLY A 118 0.35 7.70 5.27
CA GLY A 118 1.73 7.33 5.57
C GLY A 118 2.21 7.84 6.93
N LEU A 119 2.28 9.15 7.11
CA LEU A 119 2.73 9.70 8.39
C LEU A 119 1.79 9.40 9.55
N VAL A 120 0.56 8.94 9.31
CA VAL A 120 -0.39 8.64 10.39
C VAL A 120 0.06 7.43 11.20
N TYR A 121 0.68 6.43 10.56
CA TYR A 121 0.99 5.15 11.23
C TYR A 121 2.42 4.64 11.05
N ASN A 122 3.27 5.27 10.23
CA ASN A 122 4.58 4.73 9.89
C ASN A 122 5.46 4.40 11.11
N ASP A 123 5.43 5.25 12.14
CA ASP A 123 6.13 5.04 13.41
C ASP A 123 5.65 3.79 14.17
N LEU A 124 4.35 3.47 14.11
CA LEU A 124 3.78 2.23 14.67
C LEU A 124 4.33 0.99 13.95
N LEU A 125 4.60 1.09 12.65
CA LEU A 125 5.09 -0.02 11.83
C LEU A 125 6.60 0.03 11.60
N THR A 126 7.34 0.88 12.33
CA THR A 126 8.80 1.05 12.23
C THR A 126 9.29 1.46 10.83
N ILE A 127 8.42 2.10 10.05
CA ILE A 127 8.76 2.64 8.74
C ILE A 127 9.36 4.03 8.92
N PRO A 128 10.60 4.28 8.46
CA PRO A 128 11.23 5.60 8.56
C PRO A 128 10.39 6.69 7.89
N ASP A 129 10.32 7.88 8.50
CA ASP A 129 9.64 9.05 7.90
C ASP A 129 10.20 9.38 6.50
N ARG A 130 11.50 9.14 6.29
CA ARG A 130 12.17 9.30 4.99
C ARG A 130 11.67 8.33 3.92
N ASP A 131 11.35 7.08 4.31
CA ASP A 131 10.79 6.08 3.37
C ASP A 131 9.37 6.50 2.95
N VAL A 132 8.57 7.04 3.87
CA VAL A 132 7.25 7.61 3.58
C VAL A 132 7.36 8.79 2.60
N TRP A 133 8.32 9.69 2.83
CA TRP A 133 8.59 10.80 1.93
C TRP A 133 8.95 10.31 0.52
N ALA A 134 9.97 9.46 0.41
CA ALA A 134 10.48 8.95 -0.85
C ALA A 134 9.40 8.18 -1.63
N TYR A 135 8.62 7.35 -0.94
CA TYR A 135 7.50 6.62 -1.54
C TYR A 135 6.45 7.58 -2.09
N GLY A 136 6.07 8.60 -1.30
CA GLY A 136 5.09 9.59 -1.72
C GLY A 136 5.55 10.43 -2.91
N GLU A 137 6.82 10.89 -2.92
CA GLU A 137 7.39 11.64 -4.04
C GLU A 137 7.44 10.77 -5.31
N GLY A 138 7.90 9.51 -5.19
CA GLY A 138 7.89 8.56 -6.30
C GLY A 138 6.49 8.31 -6.86
N LEU A 139 5.46 8.23 -6.01
CA LEU A 139 4.08 8.01 -6.43
C LEU A 139 3.53 9.20 -7.23
N ARG A 140 3.81 10.44 -6.77
CA ARG A 140 3.41 11.66 -7.49
C ARG A 140 4.14 11.80 -8.82
N ALA A 141 5.44 11.54 -8.85
CA ALA A 141 6.22 11.54 -10.08
C ALA A 141 5.69 10.52 -11.08
N MET A 142 5.35 9.31 -10.61
CA MET A 142 4.73 8.26 -11.42
C MET A 142 3.36 8.68 -11.98
N ALA A 143 2.52 9.33 -11.18
CA ALA A 143 1.23 9.83 -11.65
C ALA A 143 1.37 10.85 -12.79
N VAL A 144 2.33 11.77 -12.68
CA VAL A 144 2.65 12.73 -13.75
C VAL A 144 3.17 12.01 -15.00
N GLU A 145 4.14 11.10 -14.85
CA GLU A 145 4.71 10.32 -15.96
C GLU A 145 3.65 9.50 -16.71
N LYS A 146 2.66 8.97 -15.99
CA LYS A 146 1.58 8.16 -16.56
C LYS A 146 0.35 8.98 -16.93
N GLU A 147 0.46 10.30 -16.96
CA GLU A 147 -0.59 11.22 -17.39
C GLU A 147 -1.91 10.98 -16.62
N CYS A 148 -1.81 10.67 -15.32
CA CYS A 148 -2.97 10.46 -14.46
C CYS A 148 -3.57 11.81 -14.04
N THR A 149 -4.22 12.49 -14.98
CA THR A 149 -4.71 13.89 -14.85
C THR A 149 -5.91 14.06 -13.93
N HIS A 150 -6.63 12.99 -13.59
CA HIS A 150 -7.79 13.05 -12.68
C HIS A 150 -7.42 12.79 -11.20
N LEU A 151 -6.14 12.55 -10.93
CA LEU A 151 -5.65 12.24 -9.59
C LEU A 151 -5.01 13.47 -8.94
N ARG A 152 -5.46 13.78 -7.73
CA ARG A 152 -4.84 14.78 -6.85
C ARG A 152 -4.24 14.08 -5.63
N PHE A 153 -3.27 14.72 -5.00
CA PHE A 153 -2.58 14.16 -3.85
C PHE A 153 -2.62 15.12 -2.66
N SER A 154 -2.89 14.56 -1.49
CA SER A 154 -2.79 15.22 -0.19
C SER A 154 -2.01 14.32 0.77
N ARG A 155 -1.29 14.93 1.69
CA ARG A 155 -0.53 14.26 2.75
C ARG A 155 -0.98 14.78 4.10
N LEU A 156 -0.54 14.14 5.17
CA LEU A 156 -0.91 14.53 6.54
C LEU A 156 -0.70 16.04 6.82
N LYS A 157 0.37 16.64 6.29
CA LYS A 157 0.66 18.08 6.43
C LYS A 157 -0.43 18.99 5.85
N ASP A 158 -1.21 18.50 4.89
CA ASP A 158 -2.29 19.26 4.24
C ASP A 158 -3.62 19.11 4.98
N LEU A 159 -3.71 18.25 6.00
CA LEU A 159 -4.92 18.04 6.80
C LEU A 159 -4.90 18.76 8.15
N VAL A 160 -3.74 19.27 8.54
CA VAL A 160 -3.50 19.89 9.85
C VAL A 160 -2.88 21.27 9.65
N HIS A 161 -3.29 22.23 10.45
CA HIS A 161 -2.72 23.57 10.39
C HIS A 161 -1.43 23.65 11.22
N MET A 162 -0.29 23.88 10.57
CA MET A 162 0.99 24.17 11.24
C MET A 162 1.63 25.43 10.63
N PRO A 163 1.47 26.60 11.28
CA PRO A 163 2.00 27.86 10.75
C PRO A 163 3.53 27.89 10.81
N GLY A 164 4.14 28.68 9.92
CA GLY A 164 5.59 28.92 9.91
C GLY A 164 6.43 27.84 9.23
N LEU A 165 5.80 26.91 8.51
CA LEU A 165 6.50 25.95 7.68
C LEU A 165 6.80 26.51 6.28
N PRO A 166 7.93 26.10 5.65
CA PRO A 166 8.16 26.34 4.23
C PRO A 166 7.07 25.68 3.36
N ASP A 167 6.73 26.32 2.24
CA ASP A 167 5.89 25.73 1.20
C ASP A 167 6.49 26.09 -0.19
N PRO A 168 6.91 25.11 -1.01
CA PRO A 168 6.83 23.66 -0.76
C PRO A 168 7.76 23.19 0.38
N LEU A 169 7.39 22.08 1.01
CA LEU A 169 8.28 21.35 1.92
C LEU A 169 9.26 20.52 1.10
N GLU A 170 10.52 20.54 1.51
CA GLU A 170 11.59 19.65 1.02
C GLU A 170 11.80 18.48 2.00
N GLU A 171 12.49 17.42 1.56
CA GLU A 171 12.70 16.17 2.33
C GLU A 171 13.09 16.43 3.79
N ILE A 172 14.15 17.21 4.02
CA ILE A 172 14.67 17.49 5.36
C ILE A 172 13.60 18.16 6.23
N THR A 173 12.91 19.16 5.69
CA THR A 173 11.88 19.91 6.43
C THR A 173 10.63 19.07 6.70
N TYR A 174 10.26 18.19 5.79
CA TYR A 174 9.15 17.27 5.96
C TYR A 174 9.46 16.24 7.04
N VAL A 175 10.61 15.57 6.95
CA VAL A 175 11.06 14.54 7.91
C VAL A 175 11.23 15.14 9.30
N ALA A 176 11.85 16.32 9.42
CA ALA A 176 12.02 17.02 10.70
C ALA A 176 10.68 17.34 11.38
N ASN A 177 9.60 17.50 10.62
CA ASN A 177 8.27 17.83 11.12
C ASN A 177 7.29 16.66 11.15
N ALA A 178 7.69 15.45 10.77
CA ALA A 178 6.82 14.28 10.69
C ALA A 178 6.06 13.99 12.00
N SER A 179 6.79 14.01 13.13
CA SER A 179 6.21 13.85 14.46
C SER A 179 5.28 15.00 14.85
N ASN A 180 5.55 16.23 14.40
CA ASN A 180 4.69 17.38 14.66
C ASN A 180 3.37 17.27 13.90
N PHE A 181 3.38 16.82 12.65
CA PHE A 181 2.15 16.56 11.89
C PHE A 181 1.27 15.50 12.57
N ARG A 182 1.87 14.39 13.04
CA ARG A 182 1.16 13.36 13.82
C ARG A 182 0.54 13.94 15.08
N ARG A 183 1.31 14.71 15.85
CA ARG A 183 0.83 15.32 17.09
C ARG A 183 -0.28 16.32 16.83
N ALA A 184 -0.18 17.16 15.80
CA ALA A 184 -1.22 18.10 15.41
C ALA A 184 -2.53 17.38 15.05
N LEU A 185 -2.44 16.28 14.29
CA LEU A 185 -3.60 15.45 13.96
C LEU A 185 -4.30 14.93 15.21
N LEU A 186 -3.55 14.32 16.12
CA LEU A 186 -4.12 13.73 17.34
C LEU A 186 -4.72 14.82 18.25
N ASN A 187 -3.99 15.90 18.50
CA ASN A 187 -4.49 17.00 19.33
C ASN A 187 -5.79 17.61 18.81
N GLN A 188 -5.98 17.66 17.48
CA GLN A 188 -7.14 18.29 16.87
C GLN A 188 -8.32 17.33 16.67
N PHE A 189 -8.06 16.05 16.39
CA PHE A 189 -9.08 15.11 15.91
C PHE A 189 -9.22 13.82 16.72
N GLU A 190 -8.36 13.61 17.73
CA GLU A 190 -8.51 12.46 18.62
C GLU A 190 -9.80 12.59 19.45
N LYS A 191 -10.48 11.45 19.62
CA LYS A 191 -11.68 11.34 20.44
C LYS A 191 -11.27 10.90 21.85
N SER A 192 -11.40 11.78 22.84
CA SER A 192 -10.93 11.56 24.22
C SER A 192 -11.62 10.40 24.95
N ASP A 193 -12.86 10.09 24.60
CA ASP A 193 -13.66 8.98 25.15
C ASP A 193 -13.62 7.71 24.26
N LEU A 194 -12.69 7.62 23.30
CA LEU A 194 -12.62 6.49 22.38
C LEU A 194 -12.23 5.19 23.09
N ASN A 195 -13.19 4.28 23.23
CA ASN A 195 -12.92 2.91 23.62
C ASN A 195 -12.80 2.00 22.39
N VAL A 196 -11.57 1.84 21.88
CA VAL A 196 -11.27 1.02 20.70
C VAL A 196 -11.78 -0.43 20.85
N THR A 197 -11.72 -1.00 22.05
CA THR A 197 -12.18 -2.39 22.25
C THR A 197 -13.70 -2.50 22.11
N LYS A 198 -14.44 -1.52 22.63
CA LYS A 198 -15.90 -1.43 22.45
C LYS A 198 -16.26 -1.20 20.99
N GLU A 199 -15.57 -0.28 20.32
CA GLU A 199 -15.78 0.03 18.90
C GLU A 199 -15.55 -1.21 18.00
N ILE A 200 -14.51 -1.99 18.25
CA ILE A 200 -14.25 -3.27 17.55
C ILE A 200 -15.36 -4.30 17.83
N ALA A 201 -15.92 -4.33 19.04
CA ALA A 201 -16.97 -5.28 19.39
C ALA A 201 -18.31 -4.92 18.71
N GLU A 202 -18.67 -3.64 18.71
CA GLU A 202 -20.00 -3.16 18.36
C GLU A 202 -20.14 -2.73 16.89
N LYS A 203 -19.07 -2.23 16.25
CA LYS A 203 -19.14 -1.72 14.87
C LYS A 203 -18.47 -2.68 13.89
N GLU A 204 -19.27 -3.21 12.95
CA GLU A 204 -18.79 -4.20 11.97
C GLU A 204 -17.64 -3.67 11.11
N ASP A 205 -17.70 -2.43 10.64
CA ASP A 205 -16.64 -1.81 9.83
C ASP A 205 -15.30 -1.70 10.56
N THR A 206 -15.35 -1.30 11.83
CA THR A 206 -14.16 -1.19 12.69
C THR A 206 -13.59 -2.58 12.95
N ARG A 207 -14.45 -3.57 13.18
CA ARG A 207 -14.06 -4.98 13.36
C ARG A 207 -13.39 -5.57 12.13
N LEU A 208 -13.97 -5.35 10.94
CA LEU A 208 -13.41 -5.80 9.67
C LEU A 208 -12.03 -5.18 9.42
N THR A 209 -11.91 -3.88 9.67
CA THR A 209 -10.63 -3.15 9.55
C THR A 209 -9.59 -3.70 10.54
N TYR A 210 -9.96 -3.92 11.80
CA TYR A 210 -9.10 -4.50 12.82
C TYR A 210 -8.62 -5.91 12.44
N TYR A 211 -9.50 -6.78 11.94
CA TYR A 211 -9.11 -8.10 11.48
C TYR A 211 -8.16 -8.03 10.29
N GLY A 212 -8.39 -7.11 9.35
CA GLY A 212 -7.44 -6.80 8.28
C GLY A 212 -6.07 -6.44 8.84
N TYR A 213 -5.98 -5.46 9.74
CA TYR A 213 -4.72 -5.06 10.36
C TYR A 213 -4.01 -6.22 11.05
N THR A 214 -4.70 -7.02 11.86
CA THR A 214 -4.06 -8.14 12.56
C THR A 214 -3.46 -9.17 11.59
N ARG A 215 -4.11 -9.43 10.46
CA ARG A 215 -3.61 -10.39 9.44
C ARG A 215 -2.38 -9.86 8.72
N PHE A 216 -2.40 -8.60 8.27
CA PHE A 216 -1.29 -8.04 7.50
C PHE A 216 -0.07 -7.73 8.38
N LEU A 217 -0.28 -7.16 9.57
CA LEU A 217 0.79 -6.83 10.52
C LEU A 217 1.59 -8.06 10.97
N GLU A 218 0.92 -9.22 11.13
CA GLU A 218 1.60 -10.44 11.54
C GLU A 218 2.71 -10.84 10.54
N ASN A 219 2.50 -10.59 9.25
CA ASN A 219 3.49 -10.85 8.21
C ASN A 219 4.47 -9.67 8.03
N ASP A 220 3.97 -8.43 8.06
CA ASP A 220 4.80 -7.23 7.84
C ASP A 220 5.91 -7.08 8.88
N LEU A 221 5.61 -7.40 10.13
CA LEU A 221 6.51 -7.16 11.26
C LEU A 221 7.46 -8.33 11.54
N ARG A 222 7.32 -9.47 10.86
CA ARG A 222 7.99 -10.72 11.26
C ARG A 222 9.52 -10.68 11.13
N HIS A 223 10.02 -9.85 10.21
CA HIS A 223 11.46 -9.68 9.96
C HIS A 223 12.04 -8.45 10.66
N ILE A 224 11.20 -7.62 11.28
CA ILE A 224 11.62 -6.53 12.16
C ILE A 224 11.68 -7.04 13.60
N PHE A 225 10.62 -7.73 14.02
CA PHE A 225 10.47 -8.30 15.35
C PHE A 225 10.56 -9.82 15.25
N GLU A 226 11.77 -10.30 14.95
CA GLU A 226 12.03 -11.72 14.79
C GLU A 226 11.58 -12.53 16.01
N ARG A 227 11.10 -13.73 15.73
CA ARG A 227 10.70 -14.70 16.75
C ARG A 227 11.95 -15.48 17.15
N GLY A 228 12.36 -15.33 18.40
CA GLY A 228 13.46 -16.09 18.99
C GLY A 228 13.04 -16.68 20.33
N GLU A 229 14.00 -17.19 21.08
CA GLU A 229 13.80 -17.78 22.41
C GLU A 229 12.99 -16.86 23.34
N ASN A 230 13.20 -15.55 23.23
CA ASN A 230 12.55 -14.53 24.07
C ASN A 230 11.16 -14.06 23.58
N ARG A 231 10.68 -14.55 22.43
CA ARG A 231 9.38 -14.13 21.84
C ARG A 231 8.62 -15.31 21.24
N SER A 232 7.73 -15.90 22.06
CA SER A 232 6.81 -16.92 21.59
C SER A 232 5.84 -16.39 20.52
N GLY A 233 5.32 -17.28 19.68
CA GLY A 233 4.33 -16.92 18.65
C GLY A 233 3.00 -16.40 19.23
N MET A 234 2.66 -16.75 20.47
CA MET A 234 1.50 -16.18 21.15
C MET A 234 1.76 -14.74 21.61
N LYS A 235 2.95 -14.48 22.17
CA LYS A 235 3.35 -13.12 22.58
C LYS A 235 3.39 -12.19 21.37
N TYR A 236 4.00 -12.63 20.27
CA TYR A 236 4.02 -11.87 19.01
C TYR A 236 2.61 -11.51 18.52
N ARG A 237 1.69 -12.48 18.45
CA ARG A 237 0.30 -12.23 18.05
C ARG A 237 -0.44 -11.29 19.00
N LYS A 238 -0.12 -11.30 20.30
CA LYS A 238 -0.66 -10.35 21.28
C LYS A 238 -0.16 -8.93 21.01
N ASP A 239 1.13 -8.76 20.74
CA ASP A 239 1.75 -7.47 20.44
C ASP A 239 1.21 -6.89 19.12
N VAL A 240 1.05 -7.73 18.09
CA VAL A 240 0.38 -7.36 16.82
C VAL A 240 -1.04 -6.86 17.04
N LYS A 241 -1.82 -7.55 17.89
CA LYS A 241 -3.19 -7.11 18.23
C LYS A 241 -3.20 -5.77 18.98
N TYR A 242 -2.23 -5.54 19.86
CA TYR A 242 -2.08 -4.24 20.52
C TYR A 242 -1.82 -3.14 19.48
N LEU A 243 -0.88 -3.37 18.57
CA LEU A 243 -0.56 -2.39 17.52
C LEU A 243 -1.76 -2.12 16.60
N ALA A 244 -2.48 -3.15 16.20
CA ALA A 244 -3.70 -3.01 15.40
C ALA A 244 -4.74 -2.12 16.10
N LYS A 245 -4.87 -2.19 17.44
CA LYS A 245 -5.75 -1.27 18.19
C LYS A 245 -5.25 0.17 18.16
N GLN A 246 -3.93 0.40 18.24
CA GLN A 246 -3.36 1.75 18.11
C GLN A 246 -3.61 2.32 16.71
N MET A 247 -3.50 1.50 15.66
CA MET A 247 -3.86 1.90 14.30
C MET A 247 -5.34 2.25 14.18
N ILE A 248 -6.25 1.50 14.82
CA ILE A 248 -7.67 1.87 14.84
C ILE A 248 -7.85 3.23 15.51
N ALA A 249 -7.23 3.48 16.67
CA ALA A 249 -7.33 4.77 17.36
C ALA A 249 -6.90 5.95 16.46
N ARG A 250 -5.72 5.85 15.85
CA ARG A 250 -5.23 6.89 14.91
C ARG A 250 -6.10 6.99 13.65
N GLY A 251 -6.68 5.88 13.21
CA GLY A 251 -7.61 5.85 12.08
C GLY A 251 -8.91 6.61 12.35
N TYR A 252 -9.41 6.65 13.59
CA TYR A 252 -10.54 7.52 13.95
C TYR A 252 -10.17 9.00 13.81
N ALA A 253 -9.03 9.42 14.36
CA ALA A 253 -8.55 10.80 14.25
C ALA A 253 -8.33 11.20 12.78
N PHE A 254 -7.68 10.34 12.00
CA PHE A 254 -7.46 10.57 10.58
C PHE A 254 -8.77 10.59 9.77
N GLY A 255 -9.70 9.69 10.07
CA GLY A 255 -11.04 9.68 9.49
C GLY A 255 -11.79 11.00 9.71
N ALA A 256 -11.73 11.51 10.94
CA ALA A 256 -12.30 12.80 11.33
C ALA A 256 -11.62 13.98 10.64
N ALA A 257 -10.28 13.99 10.55
CA ALA A 257 -9.53 15.04 9.84
C ALA A 257 -9.90 15.10 8.36
N VAL A 258 -9.98 13.96 7.68
CA VAL A 258 -10.42 13.94 6.27
C VAL A 258 -11.86 14.41 6.12
N LYS A 259 -12.78 14.02 7.03
CA LYS A 259 -14.17 14.49 7.00
C LYS A 259 -14.26 16.00 7.25
N HIS A 260 -13.41 16.55 8.10
CA HIS A 260 -13.37 17.98 8.39
C HIS A 260 -12.88 18.80 7.19
N ASN A 261 -11.80 18.35 6.54
CA ASN A 261 -11.19 19.06 5.41
C ASN A 261 -11.95 18.86 4.09
N PHE A 262 -12.62 17.71 3.93
CA PHE A 262 -13.35 17.35 2.71
C PHE A 262 -14.77 16.84 3.02
N PRO A 263 -15.64 17.69 3.62
CA PRO A 263 -16.94 17.26 4.14
C PRO A 263 -17.91 16.77 3.07
N ASP A 264 -17.78 17.29 1.84
CA ASP A 264 -18.66 16.99 0.72
C ASP A 264 -18.09 15.94 -0.25
N TYR A 265 -16.87 15.44 -0.03
CA TYR A 265 -16.27 14.47 -0.95
C TYR A 265 -16.86 13.08 -0.72
N LEU A 266 -17.08 12.34 -1.81
CA LEU A 266 -17.45 10.93 -1.72
C LEU A 266 -16.27 10.12 -1.17
N ARG A 267 -16.45 9.49 -0.01
CA ARG A 267 -15.39 8.75 0.69
C ARG A 267 -15.24 7.34 0.11
N LEU A 268 -14.11 7.09 -0.55
CA LEU A 268 -13.68 5.76 -0.95
C LEU A 268 -12.82 5.09 0.14
N SER A 269 -12.61 3.79 0.03
CA SER A 269 -11.88 2.99 1.01
C SER A 269 -11.15 1.81 0.39
N ILE A 270 -9.92 1.57 0.83
CA ILE A 270 -9.19 0.32 0.57
C ILE A 270 -9.46 -0.79 1.60
N HIS A 271 -10.42 -0.61 2.49
CA HIS A 271 -10.84 -1.65 3.42
C HIS A 271 -12.21 -2.17 3.05
N GLN A 272 -12.46 -3.45 3.36
CA GLN A 272 -13.81 -4.00 3.38
C GLN A 272 -14.70 -3.15 4.29
N SER A 273 -15.96 -2.99 3.89
CA SER A 273 -16.95 -2.19 4.59
C SER A 273 -18.34 -2.81 4.42
N THR A 274 -19.24 -2.53 5.36
CA THR A 274 -20.69 -2.68 5.24
C THR A 274 -21.26 -1.80 4.14
N GLY A 275 -20.49 -0.82 3.65
CA GLY A 275 -20.90 0.09 2.59
C GLY A 275 -21.76 1.23 3.11
N GLU A 276 -21.89 1.43 4.42
CA GLU A 276 -22.78 2.44 5.02
C GLU A 276 -22.22 3.87 4.92
N HIS A 277 -20.89 4.03 5.03
CA HIS A 277 -20.25 5.33 5.16
C HIS A 277 -19.13 5.59 4.15
N LYS A 278 -18.62 4.53 3.52
CA LYS A 278 -17.51 4.58 2.57
C LYS A 278 -17.72 3.53 1.48
N VAL A 279 -17.28 3.82 0.27
CA VAL A 279 -17.35 2.91 -0.86
C VAL A 279 -16.02 2.14 -0.96
N SER A 280 -16.07 0.82 -0.77
CA SER A 280 -14.88 -0.03 -0.89
C SER A 280 -14.50 -0.22 -2.36
N ILE A 281 -13.26 0.06 -2.70
CA ILE A 281 -12.71 -0.07 -4.07
C ILE A 281 -11.51 -1.03 -4.08
N SER A 282 -11.37 -1.81 -5.16
CA SER A 282 -10.16 -2.59 -5.41
C SER A 282 -9.24 -1.79 -6.33
N LEU A 283 -8.01 -1.60 -5.88
CA LEU A 283 -7.00 -0.83 -6.59
C LEU A 283 -6.32 -1.63 -7.70
N LEU A 284 -6.34 -2.96 -7.63
CA LEU A 284 -5.73 -3.82 -8.62
C LEU A 284 -6.81 -4.62 -9.36
N PRO A 285 -6.70 -4.79 -10.69
CA PRO A 285 -7.59 -5.63 -11.48
C PRO A 285 -7.24 -7.12 -11.31
N THR A 286 -7.10 -7.56 -10.06
CA THR A 286 -6.68 -8.92 -9.68
C THR A 286 -7.88 -9.75 -9.21
N ARG A 287 -7.81 -11.06 -9.40
CA ARG A 287 -8.80 -12.02 -8.89
C ARG A 287 -8.39 -12.65 -7.55
N THR A 288 -7.17 -12.35 -7.10
CA THR A 288 -6.66 -12.83 -5.81
C THR A 288 -7.34 -12.11 -4.64
N SER A 289 -7.23 -12.69 -3.44
CA SER A 289 -7.77 -12.08 -2.22
C SER A 289 -7.31 -10.62 -2.06
N TYR A 290 -8.13 -9.81 -1.36
CA TYR A 290 -7.96 -8.36 -1.26
C TYR A 290 -6.51 -7.94 -0.92
N THR A 291 -5.79 -7.41 -1.92
CA THR A 291 -4.40 -6.97 -1.81
C THR A 291 -4.28 -5.51 -2.27
N THR A 292 -3.50 -4.73 -1.52
CA THR A 292 -3.14 -3.36 -1.87
C THR A 292 -1.75 -3.34 -2.49
N PRO A 293 -1.47 -2.41 -3.43
CA PRO A 293 -0.23 -2.43 -4.22
C PRO A 293 1.04 -2.35 -3.37
N TRP A 294 0.96 -1.69 -2.22
CA TRP A 294 2.07 -1.57 -1.29
C TRP A 294 2.32 -2.81 -0.41
N HIS A 295 1.54 -3.88 -0.57
CA HIS A 295 1.70 -5.13 0.15
C HIS A 295 1.96 -6.34 -0.77
N CYS A 296 2.13 -6.12 -2.07
CA CYS A 296 2.33 -7.19 -3.04
C CYS A 296 3.25 -6.75 -4.19
N SER A 297 3.44 -7.67 -5.13
CA SER A 297 3.95 -7.43 -6.47
C SER A 297 2.89 -7.87 -7.49
N VAL A 298 3.05 -7.46 -8.74
CA VAL A 298 2.14 -7.83 -9.84
C VAL A 298 2.87 -8.55 -10.95
N ALA A 299 2.19 -9.48 -11.60
CA ALA A 299 2.66 -10.15 -12.81
C ALA A 299 1.61 -10.05 -13.93
N PHE A 300 2.08 -9.87 -15.15
CA PHE A 300 1.26 -9.95 -16.35
C PHE A 300 1.40 -11.35 -16.95
N LEU A 301 0.25 -11.99 -17.17
CA LEU A 301 0.18 -13.29 -17.81
C LEU A 301 0.19 -13.12 -19.34
N ALA A 302 0.50 -14.21 -20.05
CA ALA A 302 0.56 -14.21 -21.52
C ALA A 302 -0.77 -13.84 -22.19
N ASP A 303 -1.90 -14.02 -21.50
CA ASP A 303 -3.23 -13.60 -21.96
C ASP A 303 -3.55 -12.12 -21.66
N GLY A 304 -2.58 -11.36 -21.12
CA GLY A 304 -2.72 -9.96 -20.74
C GLY A 304 -3.40 -9.73 -19.40
N SER A 305 -3.87 -10.78 -18.72
CA SER A 305 -4.44 -10.66 -17.38
C SER A 305 -3.38 -10.37 -16.31
N LEU A 306 -3.80 -9.75 -15.22
CA LEU A 306 -2.93 -9.38 -14.11
C LEU A 306 -3.25 -10.20 -12.87
N ILE A 307 -2.21 -10.69 -12.22
CA ILE A 307 -2.28 -11.30 -10.90
C ILE A 307 -1.40 -10.55 -9.91
N SER A 308 -1.72 -10.68 -8.63
CA SER A 308 -0.98 -10.04 -7.53
C SER A 308 -0.79 -10.99 -6.37
N ARG A 309 0.42 -11.04 -5.83
CA ARG A 309 0.78 -11.86 -4.66
C ARG A 309 2.06 -11.31 -4.02
N PRO A 310 2.44 -11.74 -2.81
CA PRO A 310 3.76 -11.45 -2.27
C PRO A 310 4.89 -11.77 -3.27
N LYS A 311 5.91 -10.93 -3.35
CA LYS A 311 7.12 -11.13 -4.17
C LYS A 311 7.67 -12.57 -4.09
N GLY A 312 7.81 -13.12 -2.88
CA GLY A 312 8.40 -14.44 -2.68
C GLY A 312 7.63 -15.56 -3.41
N GLU A 313 6.30 -15.44 -3.53
CA GLU A 313 5.50 -16.43 -4.26
C GLU A 313 5.68 -16.37 -5.78
N PHE A 314 6.22 -15.27 -6.31
CA PHE A 314 6.67 -15.23 -7.71
C PHE A 314 8.09 -15.78 -7.84
N GLU A 315 8.96 -15.51 -6.88
CA GLU A 315 10.34 -15.99 -6.88
C GLU A 315 10.44 -17.52 -6.75
N ASP A 316 9.51 -18.12 -6.00
CA ASP A 316 9.42 -19.57 -5.81
C ASP A 316 8.80 -20.31 -7.02
N ASP A 317 8.23 -19.59 -7.99
CA ASP A 317 7.51 -20.18 -9.13
C ASP A 317 8.27 -19.94 -10.45
N PRO A 318 8.87 -20.99 -11.06
CA PRO A 318 9.80 -20.86 -12.18
C PRO A 318 9.15 -20.36 -13.49
N ARG A 319 7.81 -20.24 -13.53
CA ARG A 319 7.07 -19.69 -14.66
C ARG A 319 7.19 -18.18 -14.76
N TYR A 320 7.56 -17.54 -13.65
CA TYR A 320 7.64 -16.10 -13.51
C TYR A 320 9.11 -15.67 -13.48
N GLU A 321 9.41 -14.54 -14.10
CA GLU A 321 10.74 -13.94 -14.00
C GLU A 321 10.67 -12.45 -13.74
N LEU A 322 11.68 -11.96 -13.03
CA LEU A 322 11.78 -10.55 -12.68
C LEU A 322 12.33 -9.75 -13.86
N ASN A 323 11.47 -9.10 -14.62
CA ASN A 323 11.89 -8.15 -15.65
C ASN A 323 12.18 -6.79 -14.98
N LYS A 324 13.47 -6.51 -14.79
CA LYS A 324 13.96 -5.22 -14.28
C LYS A 324 14.07 -4.25 -15.45
N GLN A 325 13.04 -3.42 -15.66
CA GLN A 325 13.22 -2.23 -16.49
C GLN A 325 13.85 -1.14 -15.61
N ILE A 326 15.17 -0.98 -15.71
CA ILE A 326 15.88 0.11 -15.05
C ILE A 326 15.48 1.42 -15.76
N ARG A 327 14.74 2.28 -15.08
CA ARG A 327 14.61 3.69 -15.46
C ARG A 327 15.23 4.53 -14.35
N ILE A 328 16.32 5.22 -14.70
CA ILE A 328 17.03 6.12 -13.80
C ILE A 328 16.20 7.40 -13.69
N TYR A 329 15.71 7.72 -12.49
CA TYR A 329 15.10 9.01 -12.21
C TYR A 329 16.20 9.97 -11.77
N ASN A 330 16.59 10.88 -12.67
CA ASN A 330 17.30 12.10 -12.26
C ASN A 330 16.23 13.11 -11.86
N THR A 331 15.84 13.16 -10.59
CA THR A 331 15.00 14.23 -10.07
C THR A 331 15.85 15.49 -9.90
N LEU A 332 16.08 16.23 -10.99
CA LEU A 332 16.37 17.66 -10.93
C LEU A 332 15.05 18.39 -11.14
N TYR A 333 14.55 19.02 -10.08
CA TYR A 333 13.37 19.88 -10.13
C TYR A 333 13.46 20.87 -11.30
N ARG A 334 12.47 20.84 -12.20
CA ARG A 334 12.11 22.00 -13.01
C ARG A 334 10.62 22.22 -12.85
N ILE A 335 10.29 23.22 -12.04
CA ILE A 335 8.95 23.77 -11.83
C ILE A 335 8.37 24.15 -13.21
N PRO A 336 7.08 23.87 -13.52
CA PRO A 336 6.43 24.45 -14.68
C PRO A 336 6.37 25.96 -14.49
N CYS A 337 7.14 26.70 -15.29
CA CYS A 337 7.02 28.14 -15.37
C CYS A 337 5.84 28.44 -16.29
N GLU A 338 4.65 28.52 -15.71
CA GLU A 338 3.55 29.24 -16.36
C GLU A 338 3.91 30.74 -16.34
N ASN A 339 4.01 31.32 -17.55
CA ASN A 339 4.34 32.71 -17.90
C ASN A 339 5.83 33.05 -18.13
N LEU A 340 6.30 32.98 -19.40
CA LEU A 340 6.98 34.06 -20.17
C LEU A 340 7.62 33.49 -21.48
N PRO A 341 7.75 34.31 -22.54
CA PRO A 341 7.86 33.88 -23.94
C PRO A 341 9.26 33.45 -24.37
N ASP A 342 9.29 32.69 -25.48
CA ASP A 342 10.41 32.44 -26.41
C ASP A 342 11.83 32.49 -25.85
N LEU A 343 12.49 31.33 -25.77
CA LEU A 343 13.95 31.26 -25.81
C LEU A 343 14.43 29.96 -26.48
N ARG A 344 14.58 30.06 -27.81
CA ARG A 344 15.55 29.27 -28.56
C ARG A 344 16.96 29.60 -28.04
N ARG A 345 17.82 28.57 -28.02
CA ARG A 345 19.28 28.54 -27.71
C ARG A 345 19.65 28.28 -26.25
N ALA A 346 20.08 27.05 -25.98
CA ALA A 346 21.47 26.77 -25.59
C ALA A 346 21.65 25.25 -25.38
N VAL A 347 22.12 24.56 -26.44
CA VAL A 347 22.81 23.28 -26.30
C VAL A 347 24.27 23.58 -26.54
N ALA A 348 25.11 23.53 -25.50
CA ALA A 348 26.56 23.34 -25.65
C ALA A 348 27.22 22.99 -24.30
N THR A 349 27.88 21.82 -24.31
CA THR A 349 29.10 21.47 -23.55
C THR A 349 29.09 21.48 -22.01
N THR A 350 29.29 20.31 -21.40
CA THR A 350 30.62 19.88 -20.87
C THR A 350 30.59 18.43 -20.37
N ARG A 351 31.73 17.75 -20.60
CA ARG A 351 32.06 16.37 -20.19
C ARG A 351 32.77 16.37 -18.82
N SER A 352 32.68 15.20 -18.18
CA SER A 352 33.61 14.56 -17.23
C SER A 352 33.86 15.20 -15.86
N GLY A 353 33.43 14.50 -14.82
CA GLY A 353 33.90 14.66 -13.44
C GLY A 353 33.22 13.63 -12.53
N SER A 354 33.96 12.60 -12.12
CA SER A 354 33.54 11.57 -11.18
C SER A 354 33.51 12.11 -9.75
N THR A 355 32.36 11.99 -9.07
CA THR A 355 32.24 12.17 -7.61
C THR A 355 31.59 10.93 -6.99
N PRO A 356 32.18 10.33 -5.93
CA PRO A 356 31.56 9.24 -5.18
C PRO A 356 30.63 9.80 -4.10
N GLY A 357 29.42 9.25 -3.98
CA GLY A 357 28.50 9.53 -2.86
C GLY A 357 27.12 10.06 -3.23
N ALA A 358 26.46 9.51 -4.26
CA ALA A 358 25.02 9.66 -4.45
C ALA A 358 24.36 8.32 -4.09
N VAL A 359 23.39 8.35 -3.17
CA VAL A 359 22.51 7.20 -2.95
C VAL A 359 21.58 7.13 -4.17
N ASP A 360 21.84 6.16 -5.03
CA ASP A 360 21.08 5.88 -6.25
C ASP A 360 19.65 5.44 -5.88
N GLY A 361 18.71 6.37 -6.03
CA GLY A 361 17.27 6.13 -5.88
C GLY A 361 16.65 5.69 -7.20
N SER A 362 17.19 4.65 -7.84
CA SER A 362 16.59 4.08 -9.05
C SER A 362 15.23 3.45 -8.72
N LEU A 363 14.15 3.95 -9.32
CA LEU A 363 12.84 3.29 -9.31
C LEU A 363 12.96 2.06 -10.22
N ILE A 364 12.91 0.87 -9.62
CA ILE A 364 12.87 -0.38 -10.38
C ILE A 364 11.41 -0.64 -10.73
N ILE A 365 10.99 -0.28 -11.95
CA ILE A 365 9.73 -0.80 -12.49
C ILE A 365 9.97 -2.27 -12.76
N THR A 366 9.50 -3.06 -11.82
CA THR A 366 9.66 -4.50 -11.86
C THR A 366 8.37 -5.09 -12.40
N VAL A 367 8.45 -5.64 -13.60
CA VAL A 367 7.37 -6.44 -14.17
C VAL A 367 7.76 -7.88 -13.95
N VAL A 368 6.87 -8.69 -13.40
CA VAL A 368 7.02 -10.13 -13.51
C VAL A 368 6.26 -10.57 -14.76
N GLU A 369 6.97 -11.04 -15.78
CA GLU A 369 6.35 -11.54 -17.01
C GLU A 369 6.36 -13.08 -16.99
N ALA A 370 5.29 -13.69 -17.50
CA ALA A 370 5.28 -15.12 -17.74
C ALA A 370 6.21 -15.44 -18.92
N LYS A 371 7.09 -16.45 -18.76
CA LYS A 371 7.96 -16.88 -19.88
C LYS A 371 7.11 -17.33 -21.07
N SER A 372 7.37 -16.76 -22.24
CA SER A 372 6.81 -17.27 -23.50
C SER A 372 7.37 -18.66 -23.75
N SER A 373 6.55 -19.70 -23.68
CA SER A 373 6.90 -21.00 -24.25
C SER A 373 7.01 -20.82 -25.76
N GLY A 374 8.22 -20.90 -26.30
CA GLY A 374 8.43 -20.92 -27.74
C GLY A 374 7.65 -22.07 -28.35
N LEU A 375 6.55 -21.75 -29.04
CA LEU A 375 6.07 -22.60 -30.12
C LEU A 375 6.95 -22.26 -31.33
N GLU A 376 7.99 -23.06 -31.55
CA GLU A 376 8.46 -23.26 -32.91
C GLU A 376 7.31 -23.92 -33.68
N VAL A 377 6.73 -23.14 -34.59
CA VAL A 377 5.88 -23.70 -35.65
C VAL A 377 6.85 -24.32 -36.66
N ALA A 378 6.93 -25.65 -36.65
CA ALA A 378 7.49 -26.43 -37.74
C ALA A 378 6.46 -26.58 -38.87
#